data_AF-A0A1C4M8B3-F1
#
_entry.id   AF-A0A1C4M8B3-F1
#
_cell.length_a   1.000
_cell.length_b   1.000
_cell.length_c   1.000
_cell.angle_alpha   90.00
_cell.angle_beta   90.00
_cell.angle_gamma   90.00
#
_symmetry.space_group_name_H-M   'P 1'
#
loop_
_entity.id
_entity.type
_entity.pdbx_description
1 polymer ?
#
loop_
_entity_poly.entity_id
_entity_poly.type
_entity_poly.pdbx_seq_one_letter_code
_entity_poly.pdbx_strand_id
1 'polypeptide(L)'
;MRFLVRADRDMTVVFEPTAEEVSLKPGETLTVEWFAEKTDGMVSLEEGDLVVSAPSGGYTRVWGSDGAEIYVGPDSGGDARWSTPRPYGPDLGKVLWRARPRERRARHRDGQ
;
A
#
# COMPACT_ATOMS: atom_id res chain seq x y z
N MET A 1 11.14 -5.21 3.49
CA MET A 1 12.06 -4.52 4.43
C MET A 1 11.20 -3.87 5.50
N ARG A 2 11.68 -3.80 6.74
CA ARG A 2 10.96 -3.16 7.85
C ARG A 2 11.87 -2.19 8.58
N PHE A 3 11.38 -1.01 8.87
CA PHE A 3 12.10 0.02 9.62
C PHE A 3 11.15 0.83 10.51
N LEU A 4 11.76 1.55 11.46
CA LEU A 4 11.07 2.38 12.42
C LEU A 4 11.42 3.85 12.14
N VAL A 5 10.40 4.69 12.03
CA VAL A 5 10.54 6.14 12.07
C VAL A 5 10.22 6.58 13.49
N ARG A 6 11.07 7.42 14.08
CA ARG A 6 10.83 8.03 15.39
C ARG A 6 10.93 9.54 15.24
N ALA A 7 9.90 10.24 15.68
CA ALA A 7 9.87 11.68 15.63
C ALA A 7 10.61 12.29 16.82
N ASP A 8 11.61 13.15 16.56
CA ASP A 8 12.24 13.99 17.58
C ASP A 8 11.57 15.38 17.70
N ARG A 9 10.86 15.77 16.65
CA ARG A 9 10.11 17.02 16.50
C ARG A 9 8.75 16.72 15.84
N ASP A 10 7.85 17.69 15.79
CA ASP A 10 6.71 17.61 14.88
C ASP A 10 7.20 17.37 13.45
N MET A 11 6.74 16.29 12.82
CA MET A 11 7.10 15.96 11.44
C MET A 11 5.91 15.33 10.71
N THR A 12 5.94 15.44 9.39
CA THR A 12 5.05 14.68 8.51
C THR A 12 5.86 13.60 7.78
N VAL A 13 5.30 12.39 7.72
CA VAL A 13 5.79 11.31 6.87
C VAL A 13 4.88 11.22 5.65
N VAL A 14 5.45 11.42 4.47
CA VAL A 14 4.72 11.37 3.19
C VAL A 14 5.03 10.05 2.50
N PHE A 15 4.00 9.34 2.05
CA PHE A 15 4.13 8.05 1.36
C PHE A 15 3.92 8.24 -0.14
N GLU A 16 4.90 7.83 -0.95
CA GLU A 16 4.78 7.85 -2.40
C GLU A 16 4.57 6.46 -2.99
N PRO A 17 3.76 6.34 -4.06
CA PRO A 17 3.14 7.41 -4.85
C PRO A 17 1.74 7.80 -4.36
N THR A 18 1.29 7.32 -3.20
CA THR A 18 -0.08 7.54 -2.72
C THR A 18 -0.33 8.97 -2.24
N ALA A 19 0.74 9.73 -1.98
CA ALA A 19 0.72 11.05 -1.36
C ALA A 19 -0.02 11.05 -0.02
N GLU A 20 -0.03 9.92 0.68
CA GLU A 20 -0.63 9.79 2.01
C GLU A 20 0.30 10.38 3.05
N GLU A 21 -0.25 11.11 4.00
CA GLU A 21 0.52 11.85 5.00
C GLU A 21 0.18 11.36 6.41
N VAL A 22 1.22 11.12 7.21
CA VAL A 22 1.08 10.78 8.63
C VAL A 22 1.87 11.77 9.45
N SER A 23 1.17 12.60 10.23
CA SER A 23 1.79 13.51 11.18
C SER A 23 2.20 12.78 12.46
N LEU A 24 3.41 13.04 12.92
CA LEU A 24 3.95 12.50 14.16
C LEU A 24 4.32 13.63 15.12
N LYS A 25 3.99 13.43 16.40
CA LYS A 25 4.47 14.26 17.51
C LYS A 25 5.82 13.79 18.03
N PRO A 26 6.60 14.67 18.69
CA PRO A 26 7.84 14.27 19.33
C PRO A 26 7.64 13.06 20.26
N GLY A 27 8.43 12.01 20.06
CA GLY A 27 8.36 10.76 20.80
C GLY A 27 7.47 9.69 20.19
N GLU A 28 6.61 10.02 19.21
CA GLU A 28 5.82 9.03 18.48
C GLU A 28 6.68 8.25 17.49
N THR A 29 6.19 7.05 17.17
CA THR A 29 6.87 6.13 16.26
C THR A 29 5.92 5.59 15.22
N LEU A 30 6.46 5.37 14.03
CA LEU A 30 5.79 4.73 12.92
C LEU A 30 6.60 3.52 12.49
N THR A 31 5.98 2.35 12.45
CA THR A 31 6.59 1.18 11.83
C THR A 31 6.19 1.13 10.37
N VAL A 32 7.15 1.04 9.47
CA VAL A 32 6.92 0.91 8.04
C VAL A 32 7.48 -0.43 7.57
N GLU A 33 6.67 -1.19 6.85
CA GLU A 33 7.09 -2.41 6.18
C GLU A 33 6.65 -2.38 4.73
N TRP A 34 7.59 -2.51 3.80
CA TRP A 34 7.29 -2.66 2.38
C TRP A 34 7.66 -4.05 1.87
N PHE A 35 6.82 -4.55 0.97
CA PHE A 35 6.90 -5.86 0.34
C PHE A 35 7.10 -5.66 -1.16
N ALA A 36 8.30 -5.93 -1.65
CA ALA A 36 8.64 -5.81 -3.06
C ALA A 36 9.76 -6.77 -3.43
N GLU A 37 9.79 -7.20 -4.69
CA GLU A 37 10.93 -7.91 -5.27
C GLU A 37 12.10 -6.97 -5.57
N LYS A 38 11.79 -5.69 -5.81
CA LYS A 38 12.75 -4.64 -6.10
C LYS A 38 13.22 -3.94 -4.83
N THR A 39 14.40 -3.35 -4.92
CA THR A 39 15.07 -2.62 -3.83
C THR A 39 15.25 -1.14 -4.18
N ASP A 40 14.40 -0.60 -5.04
CA ASP A 40 14.42 0.79 -5.52
C ASP A 40 13.63 1.76 -4.63
N GLY A 41 13.06 1.27 -3.52
CA GLY A 41 12.43 2.13 -2.51
C GLY A 41 13.44 3.01 -1.79
N MET A 42 12.99 4.19 -1.38
CA MET A 42 13.83 5.23 -0.80
C MET A 42 13.18 5.89 0.41
N VAL A 43 14.01 6.33 1.35
CA VAL A 43 13.59 7.20 2.45
C VAL A 43 14.47 8.45 2.39
N SER A 44 13.83 9.60 2.23
CA SER A 44 14.48 10.90 2.03
C SER A 44 13.91 11.94 2.99
N LEU A 45 14.68 12.99 3.27
CA LEU A 45 14.19 14.16 3.98
C LEU A 45 14.06 15.30 2.98
N GLU A 46 12.84 15.77 2.74
CA GLU A 46 12.53 16.81 1.76
C GLU A 46 11.76 17.95 2.44
N GLU A 47 12.30 19.17 2.38
CA GLU A 47 11.68 20.39 2.93
C GLU A 47 11.25 20.32 4.42
N GLY A 48 11.75 19.33 5.17
CA GLY A 48 11.44 19.11 6.58
C GLY A 48 10.59 17.86 6.84
N ASP A 49 10.01 17.29 5.80
CA ASP A 49 9.18 16.08 5.81
C ASP A 49 10.00 14.84 5.46
N LEU A 50 9.60 13.70 6.03
CA LEU A 50 10.19 12.42 5.70
C LEU A 50 9.40 11.76 4.57
N VAL A 51 10.00 11.66 3.40
CA VAL A 51 9.38 11.03 2.23
C VAL A 51 9.76 9.56 2.19
N VAL A 52 8.75 8.69 2.13
CA VAL A 52 8.87 7.24 2.02
C VAL A 52 8.35 6.83 0.65
N SER A 53 9.27 6.70 -0.31
CA SER A 53 8.97 6.23 -1.65
C SER A 53 9.04 4.71 -1.68
N ALA A 54 7.89 4.05 -1.78
CA ALA A 54 7.85 2.60 -1.75
C ALA A 54 8.48 2.00 -3.03
N PRO A 55 9.10 0.81 -2.94
CA PRO A 55 9.68 0.17 -4.13
C PRO A 55 8.63 -0.12 -5.20
N SER A 56 9.04 -0.06 -6.48
CA SER A 56 8.13 -0.23 -7.61
C SER A 56 7.51 -1.63 -7.65
N GLY A 57 6.19 -1.70 -7.85
CA GLY A 57 5.43 -2.97 -7.94
C GLY A 57 5.29 -3.69 -6.60
N GLY A 58 5.53 -2.97 -5.50
CA GLY A 58 5.29 -3.44 -4.15
C GLY A 58 4.14 -2.69 -3.46
N TYR A 59 3.90 -3.07 -2.21
CA TYR A 59 2.98 -2.37 -1.33
C TYR A 59 3.62 -2.10 0.02
N THR A 60 3.11 -1.06 0.69
CA THR A 60 3.57 -0.60 2.01
C THR A 60 2.47 -0.79 3.02
N ARG A 61 2.85 -1.28 4.21
CA ARG A 61 2.00 -1.33 5.40
C ARG A 61 2.64 -0.49 6.48
N VAL A 62 1.79 0.20 7.22
CA VAL A 62 2.21 1.20 8.20
C VAL A 62 1.45 0.96 9.49
N TRP A 63 2.15 1.02 10.61
CA TRP A 63 1.54 0.92 11.94
C TRP A 63 1.95 2.09 12.81
N GLY A 64 0.99 2.64 13.55
CA GLY A 64 1.23 3.61 14.61
C GLY A 64 1.94 2.98 15.82
N SER A 65 2.27 3.82 16.79
CA SER A 65 2.95 3.43 18.03
C SER A 65 2.10 2.51 18.92
N ASP A 66 0.78 2.57 18.78
CA ASP A 66 -0.21 1.70 19.43
C ASP A 66 -0.36 0.34 18.74
N GLY A 67 0.32 0.13 17.60
CA GLY A 67 0.23 -1.07 16.78
C GLY A 67 -0.99 -1.09 15.85
N ALA A 68 -1.79 -0.03 15.80
CA ALA A 68 -2.89 0.09 14.85
C ALA A 68 -2.34 0.31 13.44
N GLU A 69 -2.90 -0.42 12.47
CA GLU A 69 -2.52 -0.24 11.06
C GLU A 69 -3.11 1.05 10.50
N ILE A 70 -2.25 1.87 9.90
CA ILE A 70 -2.60 3.10 9.19
C ILE A 70 -2.61 2.76 7.70
N TYR A 71 -3.77 2.96 7.08
CA TYR A 71 -3.94 2.69 5.65
C TYR A 71 -3.29 3.82 4.83
N VAL A 72 -2.24 3.51 4.08
CA VAL A 72 -1.50 4.49 3.25
C VAL A 72 -1.70 4.27 1.74
N GLY A 73 -2.85 3.73 1.36
CA GLY A 73 -3.27 3.58 -0.04
C GLY A 73 -2.80 2.29 -0.73
N PRO A 74 -3.48 1.87 -1.81
CA PRO A 74 -3.13 0.67 -2.54
C PRO A 74 -2.10 0.95 -3.63
N ASP A 75 -0.93 0.33 -3.44
CA ASP A 75 0.03 -0.09 -4.48
C ASP A 75 0.79 0.99 -5.27
N SER A 76 2.11 0.90 -5.15
CA SER A 76 3.07 1.66 -5.93
C SER A 76 3.33 0.96 -7.26
N GLY A 77 2.33 0.92 -8.16
CA GLY A 77 2.53 0.42 -9.52
C GLY A 77 1.28 -0.14 -10.20
N GLY A 78 1.12 0.16 -11.49
CA GLY A 78 -0.06 -0.15 -12.31
C GLY A 78 -0.42 -1.62 -12.57
N ASP A 79 0.05 -2.58 -11.77
CA ASP A 79 -0.31 -4.01 -11.85
C ASP A 79 -0.79 -4.58 -10.50
N ALA A 80 -1.29 -3.71 -9.62
CA ALA A 80 -1.97 -4.08 -8.38
C ALA A 80 -3.27 -4.84 -8.67
N ARG A 81 -3.16 -6.10 -9.05
CA ARG A 81 -4.30 -6.98 -9.25
C ARG A 81 -4.84 -7.37 -7.89
N TRP A 82 -5.62 -6.44 -7.33
CA TRP A 82 -6.52 -6.55 -6.20
C TRP A 82 -6.74 -8.00 -5.76
N SER A 83 -6.09 -8.41 -4.68
CA SER A 83 -6.65 -9.41 -3.79
C SER A 83 -6.89 -8.65 -2.51
N THR A 84 -8.15 -8.26 -2.30
CA THR A 84 -8.65 -7.60 -1.09
C THR A 84 -7.91 -8.10 0.15
N PRO A 85 -7.40 -7.22 1.03
CA PRO A 85 -6.81 -7.65 2.29
C PRO A 85 -7.87 -8.45 3.05
N ARG A 86 -7.57 -9.74 3.30
CA ARG A 86 -8.37 -10.53 4.23
C ARG A 86 -8.17 -9.89 5.61
N PRO A 87 -9.23 -9.46 6.30
CA PRO A 87 -9.08 -9.16 7.72
C PRO A 87 -8.72 -10.47 8.42
N TYR A 88 -7.49 -10.60 8.88
CA TYR A 88 -7.15 -11.62 9.88
C TYR A 88 -7.61 -11.11 11.25
N GLY A 89 -8.92 -11.17 11.47
CA GLY A 89 -9.56 -11.26 12.77
C GLY A 89 -10.39 -12.55 12.79
N PRO A 90 -10.47 -13.29 13.90
CA PRO A 90 -11.20 -14.55 13.93
C PRO A 90 -12.71 -14.30 13.89
N ASP A 91 -13.36 -15.03 12.99
CA ASP A 91 -14.81 -15.34 12.95
C ASP A 91 -15.78 -14.28 12.41
N LEU A 92 -16.39 -14.63 11.26
CA LEU A 92 -17.82 -14.59 10.92
C LEU A 92 -18.08 -14.12 9.46
N GLY A 93 -18.81 -14.95 8.72
CA GLY A 93 -19.64 -14.48 7.61
C GLY A 93 -19.15 -14.85 6.21
N LYS A 94 -19.96 -15.64 5.52
CA LYS A 94 -19.71 -16.20 4.19
C LYS A 94 -19.71 -15.11 3.12
N VAL A 95 -18.76 -15.17 2.18
CA VAL A 95 -18.90 -14.51 0.88
C VAL A 95 -18.57 -15.52 -0.22
N LEU A 96 -19.63 -16.02 -0.85
CA LEU A 96 -19.59 -16.85 -2.05
C LEU A 96 -19.57 -15.93 -3.27
N TRP A 97 -18.47 -15.88 -4.01
CA TRP A 97 -18.48 -15.33 -5.37
C TRP A 97 -18.13 -16.41 -6.39
N ARG A 98 -19.14 -16.80 -7.19
CA ARG A 98 -18.94 -17.56 -8.44
C ARG A 98 -18.47 -16.60 -9.53
N ALA A 99 -17.21 -16.68 -9.92
CA ALA A 99 -16.77 -16.20 -11.23
C ALA A 99 -17.11 -17.28 -12.27
N ARG A 100 -17.93 -16.96 -13.27
CA ARG A 100 -18.07 -17.76 -14.50
C ARG A 100 -17.07 -17.23 -15.55
N PRO A 101 -16.44 -18.11 -16.34
CA PRO A 101 -15.32 -17.75 -17.23
C PRO A 101 -15.77 -17.13 -18.56
N ARG A 102 -14.82 -16.39 -19.17
CA ARG A 102 -14.87 -15.74 -20.50
C ARG A 102 -15.28 -16.71 -21.61
N GLU A 103 -16.07 -16.23 -22.57
CA GLU A 103 -16.09 -16.79 -23.92
C GLU A 103 -15.81 -15.70 -24.97
N ARG A 104 -14.78 -15.94 -25.78
CA ARG A 104 -14.47 -15.24 -27.03
C ARG A 104 -15.57 -15.56 -28.05
N ARG A 105 -15.96 -14.58 -28.88
CA ARG A 105 -16.35 -14.85 -30.27
C ARG A 105 -16.08 -13.63 -31.15
N ALA A 106 -15.04 -13.77 -31.97
CA ALA A 106 -14.94 -13.06 -33.24
C ALA A 106 -16.03 -13.59 -34.19
N ARG A 107 -16.66 -12.71 -34.97
CA ARG A 107 -17.14 -13.03 -36.31
C ARG A 107 -17.07 -11.82 -37.22
N HIS A 108 -16.24 -11.98 -38.25
CA HIS A 108 -16.43 -11.48 -39.62
C HIS A 108 -17.92 -11.42 -40.01
N ARG A 109 -18.30 -10.40 -40.77
CA ARG A 109 -19.45 -10.50 -41.68
C ARG A 109 -19.12 -9.78 -42.98
N ASP A 110 -18.72 -10.58 -43.96
CA ASP A 110 -18.84 -10.28 -45.37
C ASP A 110 -20.31 -10.31 -45.82
N GLY A 111 -20.64 -9.45 -46.78
CA GLY A 111 -21.56 -9.71 -47.90
C GLY A 111 -23.03 -9.99 -47.62
N GLN A 112 -23.87 -9.00 -47.93
CA GLN A 112 -24.88 -9.10 -49.00
C GLN A 112 -25.29 -7.69 -49.44
#